data_AF-A0AAV4LKH3-F1
#
_entry.id   AF-A0AAV4LKH3-F1
#
_cell.length_a   1.000
_cell.length_b   1.000
_cell.length_c   1.000
_cell.angle_alpha   90.00
_cell.angle_beta   90.00
_cell.angle_gamma   90.00
#
_symmetry.space_group_name_H-M   'P 1'
#
loop_
_entity.id
_entity.type
_entity.pdbx_description
1 polymer ?
#
loop_
_entity_poly.entity_id
_entity_poly.type
_entity_poly.pdbx_seq_one_letter_code
_entity_poly.pdbx_strand_id
1 'polypeptide(L)' 'MKTVFGWMSKARSGIKTIFGMPDYERYLQHHKETHPDQPVLSEKEFYMRALKDRYESGGVTRCC' A
#
# COMPACT_ATOMS: atom_id res chain seq x y z
N MET A 1 -27.40 -13.92 -16.71
CA MET A 1 -26.51 -12.77 -17.00
C MET A 1 -25.72 -12.44 -15.72
N LYS A 2 -24.58 -13.09 -15.49
CA LYS A 2 -23.77 -12.94 -14.26
C LYS A 2 -22.29 -12.79 -14.64
N THR A 3 -21.93 -11.75 -15.37
CA THR A 3 -20.57 -11.57 -15.89
C THR A 3 -20.22 -10.08 -16.03
N VAL A 4 -20.42 -9.29 -14.97
CA VAL A 4 -19.99 -7.87 -14.98
C VAL A 4 -19.39 -7.38 -13.66
N PHE A 5 -19.50 -8.15 -12.56
CA PHE A 5 -19.10 -7.68 -11.22
C PHE A 5 -17.78 -8.23 -10.69
N GLY A 6 -17.05 -9.02 -11.50
CA GLY A 6 -15.78 -9.65 -11.10
C GLY A 6 -14.52 -8.83 -11.42
N TRP A 7 -14.66 -7.70 -12.11
CA TRP A 7 -13.51 -6.94 -12.65
C TRP A 7 -13.18 -5.68 -11.85
N MET A 8 -14.09 -5.22 -10.98
CA MET A 8 -13.92 -4.01 -10.18
C MET A 8 -12.97 -4.21 -8.98
N SER A 9 -12.88 -5.44 -8.46
CA SER A 9 -12.12 -5.74 -7.23
C SER A 9 -10.60 -5.73 -7.44
N LYS A 10 -10.09 -6.15 -8.62
CA LYS A 10 -8.65 -6.03 -8.95
C LYS A 10 -8.25 -4.63 -9.41
N ALA A 11 -9.17 -3.82 -9.92
CA ALA A 11 -8.87 -2.47 -10.42
C ALA A 11 -8.57 -1.46 -9.30
N ARG A 12 -9.10 -1.67 -8.09
CA ARG A 12 -8.97 -0.73 -6.96
C ARG A 12 -7.51 -0.56 -6.49
N SER A 13 -6.68 -1.59 -6.58
CA SER A 13 -5.26 -1.52 -6.17
C SER A 13 -4.37 -0.89 -7.25
N GLY A 14 -4.73 -1.05 -8.53
CA GLY A 14 -4.01 -0.44 -9.66
C GLY A 14 -4.12 1.08 -9.69
N ILE A 15 -5.32 1.62 -9.45
CA ILE A 15 -5.57 3.08 -9.46
C ILE A 15 -4.76 3.79 -8.38
N LYS A 16 -4.75 3.27 -7.14
CA LYS A 16 -3.97 3.87 -6.06
C LYS A 16 -2.47 3.89 -6.38
N THR A 17 -1.96 2.81 -6.97
CA THR A 17 -0.58 2.72 -7.42
C THR A 17 -0.26 3.74 -8.51
N ILE A 18 -1.15 3.93 -9.50
CA ILE A 18 -1.01 4.93 -10.57
C ILE A 18 -0.91 6.35 -9.99
N PHE A 19 -1.73 6.67 -8.99
CA PHE A 19 -1.71 7.98 -8.32
C PHE A 19 -0.68 8.08 -7.18
N GLY A 20 0.15 7.04 -6.98
CA GLY A 20 1.16 7.02 -5.93
C GLY A 20 0.59 7.08 -4.50
N MET A 21 -0.68 6.69 -4.34
CA MET A 21 -1.37 6.62 -3.06
C MET A 21 -1.04 5.30 -2.35
N PRO A 22 -0.72 5.34 -1.05
CA PRO A 22 -0.49 4.13 -0.27
C PRO A 22 -1.79 3.30 -0.13
N ASP A 23 -1.67 1.97 -0.25
CA ASP A 23 -2.80 1.02 -0.26
C ASP A 23 -2.75 0.09 0.95
N TYR A 24 -3.60 0.35 1.95
CA TYR A 24 -3.59 -0.36 3.23
C TYR A 24 -3.95 -1.85 3.12
N GLU A 25 -4.87 -2.23 2.21
CA GLU A 25 -5.24 -3.64 2.02
C GLU A 25 -4.05 -4.46 1.47
N ARG A 26 -3.31 -3.88 0.52
CA ARG A 26 -2.09 -4.48 -0.02
C ARG A 26 -1.00 -4.58 1.05
N TYR A 27 -0.87 -3.58 1.92
CA TYR A 27 0.03 -3.63 3.08
C TYR A 27 -0.34 -4.79 4.01
N LEU A 28 -1.60 -4.96 4.38
CA LEU A 28 -2.04 -6.05 5.26
C LEU A 28 -1.75 -7.43 4.66
N GLN A 29 -1.99 -7.60 3.36
CA GLN A 29 -1.67 -8.85 2.67
C GLN A 29 -0.16 -9.13 2.73
N HIS A 30 0.66 -8.14 2.34
CA HIS A 30 2.11 -8.27 2.36
C HIS A 30 2.66 -8.53 3.76
N HIS A 31 2.13 -7.83 4.76
CA HIS A 31 2.50 -7.98 6.16
C HIS A 31 2.18 -9.37 6.68
N LYS A 32 1.00 -9.91 6.35
CA LYS A 32 0.63 -11.28 6.72
C LYS A 32 1.56 -12.33 6.10
N GLU A 33 2.01 -12.10 4.87
CA GLU A 33 2.90 -13.01 4.15
C GLU A 33 4.37 -12.90 4.60
N THR A 34 4.83 -11.70 4.97
CA THR A 34 6.26 -11.39 5.17
C THR A 34 6.64 -11.21 6.65
N HIS A 35 5.70 -10.72 7.47
CA HIS A 35 5.91 -10.37 8.87
C HIS A 35 4.76 -10.89 9.77
N PRO A 36 4.47 -12.20 9.79
CA PRO A 36 3.36 -12.75 10.57
C PRO A 36 3.51 -12.53 12.09
N ASP A 37 4.74 -12.39 12.58
CA ASP A 37 5.06 -12.25 14.01
C ASP A 37 5.08 -10.79 14.51
N GLN A 38 4.87 -9.82 13.62
CA GLN A 38 4.85 -8.40 13.98
C GLN A 38 3.41 -7.87 14.09
N PRO A 39 3.15 -6.85 14.93
CA PRO A 39 1.85 -6.19 14.92
C PRO A 39 1.70 -5.32 13.66
N VAL A 40 0.53 -5.42 13.02
CA VAL A 40 0.18 -4.52 11.91
C VAL A 40 0.04 -3.09 12.41
N LEU A 41 0.49 -2.13 11.60
CA LEU A 41 0.24 -0.71 11.83
C LEU A 41 -1.25 -0.42 11.67
N SER A 42 -1.78 0.54 12.43
CA SER A 42 -3.09 1.10 12.11
C SER A 42 -3.06 1.80 10.76
N GLU A 43 -4.23 1.96 10.14
CA GLU A 43 -4.38 2.63 8.85
C GLU A 43 -3.72 4.03 8.86
N LYS A 44 -4.00 4.82 9.90
CA LYS A 44 -3.41 6.16 10.07
C LYS A 44 -1.88 6.10 10.18
N GLU A 45 -1.34 5.19 10.98
CA GLU A 45 0.12 5.04 11.13
C GLU A 45 0.79 4.63 9.82
N PHE A 46 0.15 3.74 9.05
CA PHE A 46 0.60 3.36 7.73
C PHE A 46 0.65 4.57 6.77
N TYR A 47 -0.41 5.39 6.73
CA TYR A 47 -0.41 6.62 5.90
C TYR A 47 0.66 7.61 6.35
N MET A 48 0.80 7.85 7.65
CA MET A 48 1.83 8.75 8.19
C MET A 48 3.24 8.25 7.87
N ARG A 49 3.49 6.95 8.00
CA ARG A 49 4.74 6.31 7.60
C ARG A 49 5.01 6.51 6.10
N ALA A 50 4.01 6.27 5.26
CA ALA A 50 4.15 6.46 3.82
C ALA A 50 4.43 7.93 3.43
N LEU A 51 3.79 8.89 4.10
CA LEU A 51 4.08 10.31 3.91
C LEU A 51 5.47 10.70 4.39
N LYS A 52 5.87 10.20 5.57
CA LYS A 52 7.21 10.39 6.12
C LYS A 52 8.27 9.85 5.17
N ASP A 53 8.11 8.61 4.69
CA ASP A 53 9.05 7.99 3.76
C ASP A 53 9.09 8.75 2.43
N ARG A 54 7.98 9.34 1.97
CA ARG A 54 7.92 10.10 0.71
C ARG A 54 8.50 11.52 0.80
N TYR A 55 8.23 12.24 1.90
CA TYR A 55 8.50 13.68 1.99
C TYR A 55 9.53 14.06 3.05
N GLU A 56 9.62 13.30 4.14
CA GLU A 56 10.52 13.60 5.26
C GLU A 56 11.80 12.75 5.23
N SER A 57 11.77 11.60 4.55
CA SER A 57 13.00 10.91 4.19
C SER A 57 13.69 11.76 3.12
N GLY A 58 14.56 12.66 3.57
CA GLY A 58 15.48 13.41 2.69
C GLY A 58 16.46 12.52 1.91
N GLY A 59 16.20 11.21 1.87
CA GLY A 59 16.90 10.23 1.07
C GLY A 59 16.45 10.36 -0.36
N VAL A 60 17.15 11.20 -1.12
CA VAL A 60 17.32 10.90 -2.53
C VAL A 60 17.84 9.46 -2.59
N THR A 61 17.09 8.54 -3.19
CA THR A 61 17.64 7.25 -3.61
C THR A 61 18.62 7.51 -4.75
N ARG A 62 19.73 8.19 -4.42
CA ARG A 62 20.89 8.29 -5.28
C ARG A 62 21.41 6.88 -5.33
N CYS A 63 21.18 6.24 -6.47
CA CYS A 63 21.94 5.07 -6.85
C CYS A 63 23.43 5.45 -6.67
N CYS A 64 24.06 4.85 -5.67
CA CYS A 64 25.48 4.58 -5.67
C CYS A 64 25.63 3.18 -6.26
#